data_AF-G0NUE0-F1
#
_entry.id   AF-G0NUE0-F1
#
_cell.length_a   1.000
_cell.length_b   1.000
_cell.length_c   1.000
_cell.angle_alpha   90.00
_cell.angle_beta   90.00
_cell.angle_gamma   90.00
#
_symmetry.space_group_name_H-M   'P 1'
#
loop_
_entity.id
_entity.type
_entity.pdbx_description
1 polymer ?
#
loop_
_entity_poly.entity_id
_entity_poly.type
_entity_poly.pdbx_seq_one_letter_code
_entity_poly.pdbx_strand_id
1 'polypeptide(L)'
;MGKFANRKQFLNTKISNDPGEFWRCYQDKDFVLEDAWYFDGRFMGRFHNRTKELANMSIGALHIAAYVHSYGRLYLYQLMEKIGADNMIQADTDSLTYMVPIGKTDPLANELGNFMGQCNNDLAGKMTRFVATGTNSFGYQELLPDRQTQTKHKRSDVPLKMAEYVIMEKIEEMGKRFRSSYNTRHLLPDGSTLPHGYRN
;
A
#
# COMPACT_ATOMS: atom_id res chain seq x y z
N MET A 1 7.49 1.54 4.00
CA MET A 1 8.90 1.55 3.53
C MET A 1 9.63 0.39 4.16
N GLY A 2 10.44 -0.35 3.39
CA GLY A 2 11.20 -1.49 3.91
C GLY A 2 12.43 -1.07 4.72
N LYS A 3 12.97 -1.99 5.54
CA LYS A 3 14.12 -1.73 6.43
C LYS A 3 15.34 -1.13 5.72
N PHE A 4 15.55 -1.47 4.45
CA PHE A 4 16.65 -0.93 3.62
C PHE A 4 16.53 0.56 3.28
N ALA A 5 15.31 1.13 3.32
CA ALA A 5 15.03 2.54 3.07
C ALA A 5 14.57 3.28 4.34
N ASN A 6 14.85 2.74 5.53
CA ASN A 6 14.51 3.41 6.77
C ASN A 6 15.21 4.77 6.85
N ARG A 7 14.43 5.84 7.03
CA ARG A 7 14.98 7.14 7.40
C ARG A 7 15.69 6.99 8.74
N LYS A 8 16.96 7.37 8.77
CA LYS A 8 17.78 7.34 9.98
C LYS A 8 17.80 8.67 10.75
N GLN A 9 17.21 9.71 10.16
CA GLN A 9 16.81 10.92 10.87
C GLN A 9 15.52 10.63 11.64
N PHE A 10 15.66 10.40 12.94
CA PHE A 10 14.54 10.25 13.85
C PHE A 10 14.34 11.60 14.55
N LEU A 11 13.41 12.40 14.03
CA LEU A 11 12.83 13.47 14.85
C LEU A 11 12.06 12.80 15.98
N ASN A 12 12.48 13.03 17.21
CA ASN A 12 11.78 12.57 18.39
C ASN A 12 10.87 13.68 18.88
N THR A 13 9.64 13.33 19.23
CA THR A 13 8.71 14.26 19.89
C THR A 13 8.65 13.90 21.36
N LYS A 14 8.82 14.90 22.23
CA LYS A 14 8.64 14.74 23.67
C LYS A 14 7.52 15.66 24.12
N ILE A 15 6.60 15.10 24.90
CA ILE A 15 5.49 15.84 25.51
C ILE A 15 5.71 15.77 27.01
N SER A 16 5.69 16.92 27.68
CA SER A 16 5.89 17.02 29.12
C SER A 16 4.99 18.04 29.77
N ASN A 17 4.63 17.76 31.01
CA ASN A 17 3.88 18.67 31.87
C ASN A 17 4.81 19.50 32.78
N ASP A 18 6.12 19.25 32.76
CA ASP A 18 7.11 20.00 33.53
C ASP A 18 7.68 21.17 32.69
N PRO A 19 7.42 22.44 33.05
CA PRO A 19 7.96 23.59 32.34
C PRO A 19 9.49 23.64 32.33
N GLY A 20 10.15 23.05 33.34
CA GLY A 20 11.61 22.97 33.40
C GLY A 20 12.21 22.06 32.33
N GLU A 21 11.41 21.18 31.73
CA GLU A 21 11.87 20.25 30.72
C GLU A 21 12.28 20.93 29.41
N PHE A 22 11.61 22.02 29.05
CA PHE A 22 12.02 22.86 27.93
C PHE A 22 13.45 23.35 28.12
N TRP A 23 13.77 23.92 29.28
CA TRP A 23 15.09 24.46 29.57
C TRP A 23 16.17 23.38 29.61
N ARG A 24 15.84 22.20 30.17
CA ARG A 24 16.75 21.05 30.14
C ARG A 24 17.07 20.64 28.71
N CYS A 25 16.07 20.55 27.83
CA CYS A 25 16.29 20.18 26.43
C CYS A 25 16.95 21.29 25.60
N TYR A 26 16.68 22.56 25.90
CA TYR A 26 17.26 23.72 25.19
C TYR A 26 18.74 23.92 25.52
N GLN A 27 19.15 23.64 26.76
CA GLN A 27 20.53 23.80 27.21
C GLN A 27 21.41 22.56 26.96
N ASP A 28 20.80 21.40 26.71
CA ASP A 28 21.50 20.17 26.41
C ASP A 28 22.16 20.24 25.03
N LYS A 29 23.50 20.14 24.99
CA LYS A 29 24.30 20.24 23.77
C LYS A 29 24.18 19.01 22.87
N ASP A 30 23.69 17.89 23.39
CA ASP A 30 23.50 16.65 22.64
C ASP A 30 22.20 16.64 21.83
N PHE A 31 21.26 17.55 22.14
CA PHE A 31 19.99 17.70 21.42
C PHE A 31 19.94 19.02 20.68
N VAL A 32 19.33 18.99 19.50
CA VAL A 32 18.93 20.19 18.77
C VAL A 32 17.42 20.24 18.81
N LEU A 33 16.88 21.26 19.47
CA LEU A 33 15.46 21.59 19.44
C LEU A 33 15.13 22.20 18.08
N GLU A 34 14.28 21.55 17.30
CA GLU A 34 13.82 22.07 16.01
C GLU A 34 12.57 22.93 16.15
N ASP A 35 11.62 22.46 16.96
CA ASP A 35 10.37 23.17 17.21
C ASP A 35 9.90 22.95 18.64
N ALA A 36 9.24 23.96 19.18
CA ALA A 36 8.62 23.94 20.50
C ALA A 36 7.21 24.53 20.43
N TRP A 37 6.27 23.84 21.04
CA TRP A 37 4.91 24.31 21.23
C TRP A 37 4.50 24.19 22.69
N TYR A 38 3.57 25.05 23.06
CA TYR A 38 2.90 24.97 24.34
C TYR A 38 1.40 24.86 24.07
N PHE A 39 0.79 23.78 24.54
CA PHE A 39 -0.64 23.53 24.37
C PHE A 39 -1.18 22.88 25.64
N ASP A 40 -2.31 23.37 26.14
CA ASP A 40 -3.02 22.80 27.30
C ASP A 40 -2.14 22.65 28.56
N GLY A 41 -1.28 23.64 28.85
CA GLY A 41 -0.36 23.58 30.00
C GLY A 41 0.80 22.58 29.83
N ARG A 42 0.98 22.02 28.64
CA ARG A 42 2.01 21.03 28.32
C ARG A 42 2.96 21.58 27.28
N PHE A 43 4.23 21.27 27.49
CA PHE A 43 5.27 21.48 26.51
C PHE A 43 5.31 20.30 25.54
N MET A 44 5.40 20.59 24.25
CA MET A 44 5.73 19.63 23.21
C MET A 44 6.93 20.14 22.42
N GLY A 45 8.02 19.40 22.43
CA GLY A 45 9.20 19.72 21.63
C GLY A 45 9.51 18.65 20.62
N ARG A 46 10.06 19.06 19.47
CA ARG A 46 10.69 18.17 18.49
C ARG A 46 12.19 18.35 18.56
N PHE A 47 12.90 17.25 18.70
CA PHE A 47 14.35 17.25 18.86
C PHE A 47 14.97 16.14 18.01
N HIS A 48 16.18 16.39 17.53
CA HIS A 48 17.08 15.33 17.07
C HIS A 48 18.34 15.32 17.93
N ASN A 49 18.93 14.14 18.10
CA ASN A 49 20.17 13.98 18.87
C ASN A 49 21.37 14.02 17.93
N ARG A 50 22.25 15.00 18.12
CA ARG A 50 23.37 15.30 17.22
C ARG A 50 24.36 14.13 17.13
N THR A 51 24.65 13.49 18.25
CA THR A 51 25.64 12.40 18.37
C THR A 51 25.11 11.09 17.76
N LYS A 52 23.82 10.80 17.93
CA LYS A 52 23.16 9.65 17.31
C LYS A 52 23.03 9.78 15.79
N GLU A 53 22.86 10.99 15.25
CA GLU A 53 22.79 11.19 13.80
C GLU A 53 24.11 10.86 13.10
N LEU A 54 25.25 11.29 13.67
CA LEU A 54 26.58 10.96 13.16
C LEU A 54 26.85 9.45 13.18
N ALA A 55 26.48 8.75 14.25
CA ALA A 55 26.60 7.29 14.35
C ALA A 55 25.64 6.55 13.40
N ASN A 56 24.49 7.14 13.10
CA ASN A 56 23.49 6.59 12.19
C ASN A 56 23.74 6.90 10.71
N MET A 57 24.86 7.53 10.35
CA MET A 57 25.25 7.74 8.95
C MET A 57 25.61 6.46 8.19
N SER A 58 25.50 5.27 8.80
CA SER A 58 25.52 4.02 8.03
C SER A 58 24.38 4.07 7.02
N ILE A 59 24.70 4.33 5.76
CA ILE A 59 23.75 4.45 4.67
C ILE A 59 22.93 3.15 4.66
N GLY A 60 21.63 3.22 4.94
CA GLY A 60 20.76 2.07 4.68
C GLY A 60 20.97 1.63 3.23
N ALA A 61 20.72 0.38 2.87
CA ALA A 61 20.92 -0.07 1.49
C ALA A 61 19.83 0.50 0.54
N LEU A 62 19.79 1.83 0.43
CA LEU A 62 18.81 2.61 -0.30
C LEU A 62 18.85 2.27 -1.78
N HIS A 63 20.03 1.96 -2.31
CA HIS A 63 20.20 1.45 -3.66
C HIS A 63 19.42 0.15 -3.84
N ILE A 64 19.55 -0.83 -2.93
CA ILE A 64 18.77 -2.07 -2.99
C ILE A 64 17.27 -1.77 -2.91
N ALA A 65 16.86 -0.89 -1.99
CA ALA A 65 15.45 -0.52 -1.87
C ALA A 65 14.91 0.15 -3.15
N ALA A 66 15.69 1.02 -3.77
CA ALA A 66 15.34 1.67 -5.03
C ALA A 66 15.24 0.67 -6.19
N TYR A 67 16.15 -0.31 -6.26
CA TYR A 67 16.09 -1.38 -7.25
C TYR A 67 14.85 -2.26 -7.08
N VAL A 68 14.57 -2.71 -5.85
CA VAL A 68 13.39 -3.55 -5.56
C VAL A 68 12.09 -2.82 -5.91
N HIS A 69 11.99 -1.53 -5.54
CA HIS A 69 10.80 -0.73 -5.84
C HIS A 69 10.65 -0.46 -7.34
N SER A 70 11.76 -0.16 -8.04
CA SER A 70 11.76 0.06 -9.49
C SER A 70 11.37 -1.21 -10.24
N TYR A 71 11.88 -2.37 -9.83
CA TYR A 71 11.53 -3.65 -10.43
C TYR A 71 10.03 -3.96 -10.25
N GLY A 72 9.49 -3.77 -9.05
CA GLY A 72 8.05 -3.95 -8.80
C GLY A 72 7.18 -3.04 -9.68
N ARG A 73 7.57 -1.77 -9.86
CA ARG A 73 6.86 -0.84 -10.76
C ARG A 73 6.96 -1.26 -12.22
N LEU A 74 8.14 -1.67 -12.68
CA LEU A 74 8.33 -2.09 -14.07
C LEU A 74 7.47 -3.32 -14.38
N TYR A 75 7.44 -4.30 -13.48
CA TYR A 75 6.58 -5.48 -13.62
C TYR A 75 5.09 -5.10 -13.64
N LEU A 76 4.66 -4.18 -12.76
CA LEU A 76 3.28 -3.66 -12.79
C LEU A 76 2.95 -3.01 -14.14
N TYR A 77 3.86 -2.21 -14.71
CA TYR A 77 3.65 -1.56 -16.01
C TYR A 77 3.54 -2.57 -17.15
N GLN A 78 4.33 -3.65 -17.13
CA GLN A 78 4.20 -4.74 -18.12
C GLN A 78 2.83 -5.41 -18.07
N LEU A 79 2.26 -5.58 -16.87
CA LEU A 79 0.90 -6.11 -16.72
C LEU A 79 -0.15 -5.11 -17.21
N MET A 80 0.04 -3.81 -16.96
CA MET A 80 -0.84 -2.75 -17.47
C MET A 80 -0.83 -2.68 -19.00
N GLU A 81 0.32 -2.85 -19.64
CA GLU A 81 0.46 -2.91 -21.10
C GLU A 81 -0.32 -4.09 -21.69
N LYS A 82 -0.27 -5.27 -21.05
CA LYS A 82 -1.05 -6.45 -21.48
C LYS A 82 -2.56 -6.22 -21.39
N ILE A 83 -3.02 -5.53 -20.35
CA ILE A 83 -4.44 -5.20 -20.16
C ILE A 83 -4.92 -4.18 -21.21
N GLY A 84 -4.08 -3.19 -21.50
CA GLY A 84 -4.42 -2.04 -22.34
C GLY A 84 -5.16 -0.94 -21.57
N ALA A 85 -4.95 0.32 -21.99
CA ALA A 85 -5.48 1.49 -21.29
C ALA A 85 -7.01 1.50 -21.17
N ASP A 86 -7.72 1.06 -22.22
CA ASP A 86 -9.18 1.09 -22.29
C ASP A 86 -9.85 0.12 -21.30
N ASN A 87 -9.13 -0.92 -20.88
CA ASN A 87 -9.63 -1.94 -19.97
C ASN A 87 -9.18 -1.69 -18.52
N MET A 88 -8.32 -0.71 -18.27
CA MET A 88 -7.79 -0.48 -16.92
C MET A 88 -8.76 0.38 -16.10
N ILE A 89 -9.04 -0.03 -14.86
CA ILE A 89 -9.86 0.76 -13.92
C ILE A 89 -8.97 1.43 -12.88
N GLN A 90 -8.11 0.64 -12.23
CA GLN A 90 -7.28 1.11 -11.13
C GLN A 90 -5.99 0.29 -11.04
N ALA A 91 -4.89 0.97 -10.77
CA ALA A 91 -3.63 0.37 -10.37
C ALA A 91 -3.19 0.94 -9.01
N ASP A 92 -2.66 0.07 -8.16
CA ASP A 92 -1.95 0.41 -6.92
C ASP A 92 -0.64 -0.40 -6.88
N THR A 93 0.22 -0.09 -5.92
CA THR A 93 1.56 -0.63 -5.63
C THR A 93 1.83 -2.03 -6.18
N ASP A 94 0.93 -2.97 -5.92
CA ASP A 94 1.02 -4.38 -6.31
C ASP A 94 -0.34 -4.97 -6.72
N SER A 95 -1.33 -4.13 -7.04
CA SER A 95 -2.68 -4.60 -7.42
C SER A 95 -3.23 -3.88 -8.64
N LEU A 96 -3.91 -4.64 -9.49
CA LEU A 96 -4.58 -4.15 -10.69
C LEU A 96 -6.05 -4.54 -10.64
N THR A 97 -6.93 -3.60 -10.99
CA THR A 97 -8.35 -3.83 -11.24
C THR A 97 -8.64 -3.44 -12.68
N TYR A 98 -9.14 -4.38 -13.47
CA TYR A 98 -9.34 -4.19 -14.91
C TYR A 98 -10.54 -4.96 -15.45
N MET A 99 -10.90 -4.63 -16.68
CA MET A 99 -12.05 -5.11 -17.42
C MET A 99 -11.62 -6.19 -18.41
N VAL A 100 -12.36 -7.29 -18.49
CA VAL A 100 -12.21 -8.24 -19.62
C VAL A 100 -13.46 -8.12 -20.48
N PRO A 101 -13.34 -7.68 -21.75
CA PRO A 101 -14.49 -7.60 -22.64
C PRO A 101 -15.16 -8.97 -22.83
N ILE A 102 -16.48 -8.96 -23.04
CA ILE A 102 -17.26 -10.20 -23.19
C ILE A 102 -16.73 -10.99 -24.40
N GLY A 103 -16.48 -12.29 -24.20
CA GLY A 103 -15.99 -13.18 -25.26
C GLY A 103 -14.49 -13.05 -25.56
N LYS A 104 -13.76 -12.18 -24.85
CA LYS A 104 -12.30 -12.13 -24.91
C LYS A 104 -11.67 -12.99 -23.81
N THR A 105 -10.50 -13.54 -24.13
CA THR A 105 -9.65 -14.21 -23.15
C THR A 105 -9.04 -13.18 -22.21
N ASP A 106 -8.89 -13.56 -20.95
CA ASP A 106 -8.21 -12.73 -19.96
C ASP A 106 -6.73 -12.52 -20.37
N PRO A 107 -6.28 -11.27 -20.55
CA PRO A 107 -4.91 -10.97 -20.96
C PRO A 107 -3.85 -11.37 -19.92
N LEU A 108 -4.24 -11.57 -18.66
CA LEU A 108 -3.34 -11.97 -17.57
C LEU A 108 -3.51 -13.44 -17.16
N ALA A 109 -4.26 -14.25 -17.91
CA ALA A 109 -4.50 -15.65 -17.57
C ALA A 109 -3.23 -16.46 -17.28
N ASN A 110 -2.15 -16.20 -18.03
CA ASN A 110 -0.87 -16.88 -17.88
C ASN A 110 -0.01 -16.36 -16.71
N GLU A 111 -0.34 -15.17 -16.19
CA GLU A 111 0.34 -14.57 -15.04
C GLU A 111 -0.29 -15.00 -13.72
N LEU A 112 -1.47 -15.63 -13.76
CA LEU A 112 -2.18 -16.12 -12.58
C LEU A 112 -1.57 -17.42 -12.05
N GLY A 113 -1.47 -17.53 -10.73
CA GLY A 113 -1.08 -18.78 -10.07
C GLY A 113 -0.65 -18.59 -8.62
N ASN A 114 -0.34 -19.71 -7.96
CA ASN A 114 -0.08 -19.74 -6.52
C ASN A 114 1.40 -19.56 -6.16
N PHE A 115 2.28 -19.35 -7.14
CA PHE A 115 3.72 -19.23 -6.89
C PHE A 115 4.14 -17.78 -6.63
N MET A 116 5.29 -17.62 -5.99
CA MET A 116 5.84 -16.29 -5.70
C MET A 116 6.10 -15.52 -6.99
N GLY A 117 5.53 -14.32 -7.08
CA GLY A 117 5.62 -13.45 -8.27
C GLY A 117 4.53 -13.68 -9.32
N GLN A 118 3.59 -14.61 -9.09
CA GLN A 118 2.38 -14.76 -9.91
C GLN A 118 1.15 -14.08 -9.30
N CYS A 119 0.32 -13.50 -10.16
CA CYS A 119 -0.88 -12.80 -9.73
C CYS A 119 -1.89 -13.78 -9.10
N ASN A 120 -2.56 -13.38 -8.02
CA ASN A 120 -3.70 -14.13 -7.50
C ASN A 120 -5.01 -13.49 -7.94
N ASN A 121 -6.12 -14.16 -7.66
CA ASN A 121 -7.44 -13.55 -7.76
C ASN A 121 -8.06 -13.41 -6.36
N ASP A 122 -8.28 -12.17 -5.92
CA ASP A 122 -8.86 -11.87 -4.59
C ASP A 122 -10.38 -12.02 -4.51
N LEU A 123 -11.04 -12.11 -5.66
CA LEU A 123 -12.50 -12.18 -5.72
C LEU A 123 -12.95 -13.60 -5.42
N ALA A 124 -13.92 -13.72 -4.50
CA ALA A 124 -14.58 -15.00 -4.22
C ALA A 124 -15.63 -15.34 -5.29
N GLY A 125 -16.10 -14.33 -6.03
CA GLY A 125 -17.11 -14.47 -7.07
C GLY A 125 -16.90 -13.49 -8.23
N LYS A 126 -17.99 -13.07 -8.86
CA LYS A 126 -17.96 -12.11 -9.97
C LYS A 126 -18.21 -10.70 -9.45
N MET A 127 -17.27 -9.77 -9.67
CA MET A 127 -17.51 -8.35 -9.37
C MET A 127 -18.63 -7.80 -10.27
N THR A 128 -19.68 -7.24 -9.67
CA THR A 128 -20.84 -6.67 -10.36
C THR A 128 -20.81 -5.15 -10.37
N ARG A 129 -20.26 -4.53 -9.32
CA ARG A 129 -20.14 -3.08 -9.18
C ARG A 129 -18.79 -2.71 -8.62
N PHE A 130 -18.26 -1.59 -9.08
CA PHE A 130 -17.03 -0.99 -8.58
C PHE A 130 -17.19 0.52 -8.59
N VAL A 131 -16.78 1.17 -7.51
CA VAL A 131 -16.91 2.61 -7.31
C VAL A 131 -15.60 3.08 -6.71
N ALA A 132 -14.97 4.09 -7.31
CA ALA A 132 -13.77 4.72 -6.80
C ALA A 132 -13.98 6.22 -6.64
N THR A 133 -13.66 6.75 -5.47
CA THR A 133 -13.68 8.19 -5.18
C THR A 133 -12.29 8.80 -5.30
N GLY A 134 -11.25 7.98 -5.23
CA GLY A 134 -9.86 8.39 -5.39
C GLY A 134 -8.92 7.21 -5.55
N THR A 135 -7.64 7.50 -5.71
CA THR A 135 -6.60 6.49 -6.03
C THR A 135 -6.47 5.39 -4.99
N ASN A 136 -6.82 5.66 -3.73
CA ASN A 136 -6.77 4.71 -2.62
C ASN A 136 -8.12 4.54 -1.90
N SER A 137 -9.23 4.92 -2.53
CA SER A 137 -10.55 4.79 -1.92
C SER A 137 -11.58 4.29 -2.91
N PHE A 138 -12.02 3.06 -2.68
CA PHE A 138 -12.99 2.39 -3.53
C PHE A 138 -13.75 1.29 -2.77
N GLY A 139 -14.91 0.96 -3.31
CA GLY A 139 -15.74 -0.16 -2.89
C GLY A 139 -16.19 -0.97 -4.08
N TYR A 140 -16.46 -2.26 -3.87
CA TYR A 140 -17.00 -3.13 -4.89
C TYR A 140 -17.97 -4.15 -4.32
N GLN A 141 -18.86 -4.62 -5.17
CA GLN A 141 -19.82 -5.67 -4.87
C GLN A 141 -19.47 -6.89 -5.70
N GLU A 142 -19.46 -8.06 -5.08
CA GLU A 142 -19.26 -9.34 -5.74
C GLU A 142 -20.48 -10.24 -5.57
N LEU A 143 -20.83 -10.95 -6.65
CA LEU A 143 -21.83 -12.00 -6.66
C LEU A 143 -21.12 -13.34 -6.44
N LEU A 144 -21.41 -13.95 -5.30
CA LEU A 144 -20.89 -15.25 -4.90
C LEU A 144 -21.62 -16.39 -5.66
N PRO A 145 -21.04 -17.60 -5.70
CA PRO A 145 -21.65 -18.75 -6.39
C PRO A 145 -23.04 -19.14 -5.86
N ASP A 146 -23.30 -18.86 -4.58
CA ASP A 146 -24.59 -19.08 -3.90
C ASP A 146 -25.65 -18.00 -4.21
N ARG A 147 -25.35 -17.09 -5.15
CA ARG A 147 -26.14 -15.90 -5.53
C ARG A 147 -26.27 -14.86 -4.43
N GLN A 148 -25.53 -14.97 -3.33
CA GLN A 148 -25.43 -13.89 -2.36
C GLN A 148 -24.53 -12.79 -2.91
N THR A 149 -24.83 -11.55 -2.52
CA THR A 149 -23.96 -10.42 -2.85
C THR A 149 -23.20 -9.98 -1.62
N GLN A 150 -21.89 -9.87 -1.74
CA GLN A 150 -21.02 -9.36 -0.70
C GLN A 150 -20.46 -8.01 -1.16
N THR A 151 -20.39 -7.06 -0.23
CA THR A 151 -19.82 -5.74 -0.50
C THR A 151 -18.54 -5.56 0.30
N LYS A 152 -17.48 -5.13 -0.38
CA LYS A 152 -16.15 -4.93 0.19
C LYS A 152 -15.70 -3.49 -0.03
N HIS A 153 -15.07 -2.92 0.99
CA HIS A 153 -14.50 -1.58 0.97
C HIS A 153 -13.00 -1.66 1.21
N LYS A 154 -12.20 -0.92 0.43
CA LYS A 154 -10.75 -0.85 0.63
C LYS A 154 -10.34 0.62 0.72
N ARG A 155 -9.97 0.99 1.96
CA ARG A 155 -9.61 2.33 2.47
C ARG A 155 -10.67 3.42 2.23
N SER A 156 -11.16 3.97 3.35
CA SER A 156 -12.12 5.08 3.52
C SER A 156 -13.60 4.74 3.63
N ASP A 157 -14.24 5.51 4.51
CA ASP A 157 -15.65 5.58 4.94
C ASP A 157 -16.60 6.02 3.81
N VAL A 158 -16.46 5.46 2.61
CA VAL A 158 -17.35 5.76 1.49
C VAL A 158 -18.61 4.90 1.64
N PRO A 159 -19.76 5.47 2.07
CA PRO A 159 -21.00 4.73 2.03
C PRO A 159 -21.37 4.47 0.58
N LEU A 160 -21.77 3.24 0.21
CA LEU A 160 -22.21 2.94 -1.17
C LEU A 160 -23.39 3.81 -1.62
N LYS A 161 -24.11 4.47 -0.71
CA LYS A 161 -25.12 5.47 -1.07
C LYS A 161 -24.53 6.65 -1.87
N MET A 162 -23.26 6.98 -1.67
CA MET A 162 -22.54 7.98 -2.48
C MET A 162 -22.16 7.45 -3.87
N ALA A 163 -22.26 6.14 -4.12
CA ALA A 163 -22.00 5.56 -5.44
C ALA A 163 -22.93 6.10 -6.52
N GLU A 164 -24.15 6.53 -6.16
CA GLU A 164 -25.09 7.16 -7.10
C GLU A 164 -24.52 8.46 -7.72
N TYR A 165 -23.54 9.10 -7.07
CA TYR A 165 -22.93 10.36 -7.49
C TYR A 165 -21.53 10.22 -8.10
N VAL A 166 -20.94 9.02 -8.09
CA VAL A 166 -19.52 8.80 -8.43
C VAL A 166 -19.42 7.80 -9.57
N ILE A 167 -19.20 8.34 -10.78
CA ILE A 167 -18.78 7.67 -12.04
C ILE A 167 -19.33 6.22 -12.18
N MET A 168 -20.65 6.10 -12.25
CA MET A 168 -21.38 4.84 -12.41
C MET A 168 -21.60 4.42 -13.87
N GLU A 169 -21.03 5.13 -14.85
CA GLU A 169 -21.54 5.01 -16.23
C GLU A 169 -21.08 3.78 -17.04
N LYS A 170 -20.10 2.96 -16.63
CA LYS A 170 -19.49 1.97 -17.57
C LYS A 170 -19.07 0.61 -17.00
N ILE A 171 -19.82 0.01 -16.08
CA ILE A 171 -19.51 -1.36 -15.60
C ILE A 171 -20.58 -2.40 -15.92
N GLU A 172 -21.86 -2.01 -16.00
CA GLU A 172 -22.96 -2.96 -16.22
C GLU A 172 -22.95 -3.60 -17.63
N GLU A 173 -22.32 -2.98 -18.63
CA GLU A 173 -22.29 -3.50 -20.02
C GLU A 173 -21.19 -4.52 -20.33
N MET A 174 -20.16 -4.72 -19.49
CA MET A 174 -19.00 -5.54 -19.87
C MET A 174 -18.64 -6.57 -18.79
N GLY A 175 -19.14 -7.78 -19.01
CA GLY A 175 -19.12 -8.89 -18.07
C GLY A 175 -17.75 -9.55 -17.84
N LYS A 176 -17.42 -9.66 -16.53
CA LYS A 176 -16.34 -10.40 -15.86
C LYS A 176 -15.02 -9.63 -15.72
N ARG A 177 -14.51 -9.57 -14.48
CA ARG A 177 -13.32 -8.81 -14.04
C ARG A 177 -12.65 -9.47 -12.84
N PHE A 178 -11.32 -9.35 -12.78
CA PHE A 178 -10.44 -9.92 -11.76
C PHE A 178 -9.54 -8.85 -11.15
N ARG A 179 -9.08 -9.11 -9.92
CA ARG A 179 -8.10 -8.29 -9.19
C ARG A 179 -7.02 -9.17 -8.58
N SER A 180 -5.78 -8.72 -8.69
CA SER A 180 -4.61 -9.35 -8.07
C SER A 180 -4.20 -8.67 -6.77
N SER A 181 -4.04 -9.45 -5.68
CA SER A 181 -3.19 -9.11 -4.55
C SER A 181 -2.30 -10.29 -4.19
N TYR A 182 -1.10 -9.99 -3.69
CA TYR A 182 -0.18 -11.02 -3.24
C TYR A 182 -0.37 -11.33 -1.77
N ASN A 183 -0.30 -12.62 -1.47
CA ASN A 183 -0.23 -13.15 -0.12
C ASN A 183 0.98 -12.55 0.61
N THR A 184 0.73 -11.97 1.78
CA THR A 184 1.75 -11.60 2.76
C THR A 184 2.71 -12.77 2.96
N ARG A 185 4.02 -12.49 2.97
CA ARG A 185 5.09 -13.46 3.17
C ARG A 185 4.66 -14.53 4.18
N HIS A 186 4.52 -15.78 3.75
CA HIS A 186 4.55 -16.88 4.70
C HIS A 186 5.98 -16.98 5.21
N LEU A 187 6.19 -16.42 6.40
CA LEU A 187 7.38 -16.68 7.18
C LEU A 187 7.33 -18.15 7.57
N LEU A 188 8.38 -18.89 7.26
CA LEU A 188 8.59 -20.19 7.87
C LEU A 188 8.74 -19.99 9.39
N PRO A 189 8.49 -21.02 10.22
CA PRO A 189 8.62 -20.92 11.68
C PRO A 189 10.00 -20.45 12.16
N ASP A 190 11.02 -20.58 11.31
CA ASP A 190 12.39 -20.12 11.53
C ASP A 190 12.64 -18.66 11.09
N GLY A 191 11.61 -17.96 10.60
CA GLY A 191 11.68 -16.57 10.15
C GLY A 191 12.26 -16.37 8.75
N SER A 192 12.56 -17.44 8.01
CA SER A 192 13.06 -17.37 6.64
C SER A 192 11.92 -17.27 5.61
N THR A 193 12.26 -16.78 4.41
CA THR A 193 11.38 -16.77 3.24
C THR A 193 11.95 -17.71 2.20
N LEU A 194 11.12 -18.53 1.54
CA LEU A 194 11.58 -19.44 0.49
C LEU A 194 12.33 -18.67 -0.62
N PRO A 195 13.48 -19.19 -1.10
CA PRO A 195 14.19 -18.62 -2.23
C PRO A 195 13.32 -18.61 -3.49
N HIS A 196 13.53 -17.60 -4.34
CA HIS A 196 12.89 -17.56 -5.66
C HIS A 196 13.32 -18.79 -6.47
N GLY A 197 12.35 -19.60 -6.91
CA GLY A 197 12.58 -20.78 -7.76
C GLY A 197 12.62 -22.14 -7.04
N TYR A 198 12.28 -22.24 -5.76
CA TYR A 198 12.19 -23.54 -5.08
C TYR A 198 10.98 -24.34 -5.61
N ARG A 199 11.22 -25.48 -6.28
CA ARG A 199 10.21 -26.46 -6.67
C ARG A 199 10.52 -27.78 -5.95
N ASN A 200 9.50 -28.44 -5.39
CA ASN A 200 9.57 -29.85 -5.03
C ASN A 200 9.49 -30.70 -6.31
#